data_AF-A0A7R6ZYI9-F1
#
_entry.id   AF-A0A7R6ZYI9-F1
#
_cell.length_a   1.000
_cell.length_b   1.000
_cell.length_c   1.000
_cell.angle_alpha   90.00
_cell.angle_beta   90.00
_cell.angle_gamma   90.00
#
_symmetry.space_group_name_H-M   'P 1'
#
loop_
_entity.id
_entity.type
_entity.pdbx_description
1 polymer ?
#
loop_
_entity_poly.entity_id
_entity_poly.type
_entity_poly.pdbx_seq_one_letter_code
_entity_poly.pdbx_strand_id
1 'polypeptide(L)'
;MKYILYRDKKSFQKRKALALLQIAKKGGAIPVIHSDLKLARRYRFFGIHIPSNEFEKIVRAKRAGLMTFVSTHSQEEIEKALHLGADFVTFSPIFSTPGKGKPKGLRALRNVCKKFPKRVIALGGIVGYKQIRKVLRAKAVGFASIRYFS
;
A
#
# COMPACT_ATOMS: atom_id res chain seq x y z
N MET A 1 -9.02 -5.07 9.05
CA MET A 1 -9.24 -5.53 7.66
C MET A 1 -7.92 -6.04 7.08
N LYS A 2 -7.98 -7.03 6.19
CA LYS A 2 -6.80 -7.60 5.49
C LYS A 2 -6.92 -7.26 4.00
N TYR A 3 -5.81 -6.88 3.37
CA TYR A 3 -5.76 -6.57 1.94
C TYR A 3 -4.75 -7.49 1.25
N ILE A 4 -5.03 -7.83 0.00
CA ILE A 4 -4.11 -8.57 -0.86
C ILE A 4 -3.96 -7.83 -2.19
N LEU A 5 -2.71 -7.55 -2.57
CA LEU A 5 -2.38 -6.73 -3.73
C LEU A 5 -1.92 -7.60 -4.90
N TYR A 6 -2.64 -7.55 -6.02
CA TYR A 6 -2.15 -8.03 -7.30
C TYR A 6 -1.17 -7.02 -7.89
N ARG A 7 0.08 -7.43 -8.09
CA ARG A 7 1.13 -6.61 -8.68
C ARG A 7 2.01 -7.45 -9.60
N ASP A 8 1.90 -7.19 -10.89
CA ASP A 8 2.85 -7.65 -11.90
C ASP A 8 3.40 -6.42 -12.63
N LYS A 9 4.73 -6.30 -12.70
CA LYS A 9 5.41 -5.17 -13.33
C LYS A 9 5.74 -5.42 -14.79
N LYS A 10 5.66 -6.67 -15.26
CA LYS A 10 6.00 -7.02 -16.64
C LYS A 10 4.77 -6.86 -17.53
N SER A 11 3.75 -7.65 -17.24
CA SER A 11 2.50 -7.65 -18.01
C SER A 11 1.37 -8.20 -17.17
N PHE A 12 0.14 -7.78 -17.48
CA PHE A 12 -1.04 -8.28 -16.80
C PHE A 12 -1.28 -9.77 -17.15
N GLN A 13 -1.38 -10.60 -16.11
CA GLN A 13 -1.66 -12.03 -16.25
C GLN A 13 -3.05 -12.35 -15.73
N LYS A 14 -4.04 -12.43 -16.64
CA LYS A 14 -5.45 -12.67 -16.32
C LYS A 14 -5.66 -13.85 -15.38
N ARG A 15 -5.04 -15.00 -15.65
CA ARG A 15 -5.17 -16.21 -14.83
C ARG A 15 -4.73 -15.96 -13.37
N LYS A 16 -3.62 -15.27 -13.15
CA LYS A 16 -3.12 -14.94 -11.81
C LYS A 16 -3.99 -13.92 -11.10
N ALA A 17 -4.50 -12.92 -11.81
CA ALA A 17 -5.42 -11.94 -11.24
C ALA A 17 -6.72 -12.61 -10.76
N LEU A 18 -7.33 -13.47 -11.59
CA LEU A 18 -8.53 -14.22 -11.21
C LEU A 18 -8.27 -15.18 -10.03
N ALA A 19 -7.12 -15.86 -10.02
CA ALA A 19 -6.74 -16.71 -8.88
C ALA A 19 -6.61 -15.90 -7.58
N LEU A 20 -5.99 -14.72 -7.62
CA LEU A 20 -5.88 -13.84 -6.46
C LEU A 20 -7.25 -13.36 -5.96
N LEU A 21 -8.19 -13.05 -6.85
CA LEU A 21 -9.57 -12.69 -6.46
C LEU A 21 -10.28 -13.84 -5.74
N GLN A 22 -10.10 -15.08 -6.21
CA GLN A 22 -10.65 -16.27 -5.54
C GLN A 22 -10.02 -16.49 -4.16
N ILE A 23 -8.70 -16.37 -4.05
CA ILE A 23 -7.98 -16.46 -2.78
C ILE A 23 -8.45 -15.37 -1.82
N ALA A 24 -8.59 -14.13 -2.31
CA ALA A 24 -9.08 -13.01 -1.52
C ALA A 24 -10.47 -13.29 -0.94
N LYS A 25 -11.40 -13.77 -1.78
CA LYS A 25 -12.75 -14.16 -1.35
C LYS A 25 -12.72 -15.27 -0.30
N LYS A 26 -11.98 -16.36 -0.54
CA LYS A 26 -11.89 -17.50 0.39
C LYS A 26 -11.24 -17.12 1.72
N GLY A 27 -10.23 -16.26 1.70
CA GLY A 27 -9.47 -15.84 2.88
C GLY A 27 -10.03 -14.61 3.61
N GLY A 28 -11.17 -14.06 3.17
CA GLY A 28 -11.74 -12.83 3.73
C GLY A 28 -10.82 -11.61 3.58
N ALA A 29 -9.98 -11.59 2.55
CA ALA A 29 -9.11 -10.46 2.23
C ALA A 29 -9.71 -9.60 1.12
N ILE A 30 -9.41 -8.31 1.15
CA ILE A 30 -9.92 -7.35 0.19
C ILE A 30 -8.91 -7.22 -0.97
N PRO A 31 -9.33 -7.47 -2.22
CA PRO A 31 -8.42 -7.44 -3.35
C PRO A 31 -8.14 -6.01 -3.82
N VAL A 32 -6.85 -5.72 -4.02
CA VAL A 32 -6.32 -4.46 -4.53
C VAL A 32 -5.47 -4.77 -5.78
N ILE A 33 -5.45 -3.88 -6.77
CA ILE A 33 -4.56 -4.00 -7.95
C ILE A 33 -3.57 -2.84 -8.04
N HIS A 34 -2.39 -3.08 -8.61
CA HIS A 34 -1.38 -2.05 -8.81
C HIS A 34 -1.62 -1.21 -10.07
N SER A 35 -1.67 0.13 -9.92
CA SER A 35 -1.59 1.20 -10.95
C SER A 35 -2.66 1.25 -12.05
N ASP A 36 -3.24 0.12 -12.47
CA ASP A 36 -4.15 0.08 -13.62
C ASP A 36 -5.63 0.21 -13.24
N LEU A 37 -6.19 1.40 -13.45
CA LEU A 37 -7.60 1.71 -13.18
C LEU A 37 -8.56 0.94 -14.10
N LYS A 38 -8.17 0.69 -15.36
CA LYS A 38 -9.03 -0.01 -16.33
C LYS A 38 -9.19 -1.47 -15.89
N LEU A 39 -8.09 -2.11 -15.50
CA LEU A 39 -8.10 -3.47 -14.96
C LEU A 39 -8.83 -3.54 -13.61
N ALA A 40 -8.63 -2.55 -12.73
CA ALA A 40 -9.35 -2.49 -11.45
C ALA A 40 -10.86 -2.56 -11.66
N ARG A 41 -11.39 -1.74 -12.58
CA ARG A 41 -12.82 -1.72 -12.93
C ARG A 41 -13.26 -3.01 -13.63
N ARG A 42 -12.53 -3.42 -14.68
CA ARG A 42 -12.87 -4.59 -15.49
C ARG A 42 -12.99 -5.88 -14.66
N TYR A 43 -12.09 -6.05 -13.69
CA TYR A 43 -12.05 -7.25 -12.85
C TYR A 43 -12.62 -7.03 -11.44
N ARG A 44 -13.28 -5.87 -11.20
CA ARG A 44 -13.97 -5.53 -9.94
C ARG A 44 -13.07 -5.65 -8.71
N PHE A 45 -11.82 -5.22 -8.82
CA PHE A 45 -10.97 -5.01 -7.65
C PHE A 45 -11.59 -3.94 -6.75
N PHE A 46 -11.50 -4.14 -5.45
CA PHE A 46 -12.08 -3.20 -4.48
C PHE A 46 -11.23 -1.92 -4.36
N GLY A 47 -9.91 -2.08 -4.46
CA GLY A 47 -8.98 -0.97 -4.35
C GLY A 47 -7.91 -0.96 -5.41
N ILE A 48 -7.18 0.15 -5.44
CA ILE A 48 -6.01 0.35 -6.29
C ILE A 48 -4.84 0.88 -5.47
N HIS A 49 -3.66 0.33 -5.73
CA HIS A 49 -2.40 0.84 -5.23
C HIS A 49 -1.74 1.73 -6.29
N ILE A 50 -1.50 3.00 -5.97
CA ILE A 50 -0.93 4.01 -6.86
C ILE A 50 0.54 4.26 -6.45
N PRO A 51 1.51 4.16 -7.39
CA PRO A 51 2.92 4.45 -7.10
C PRO A 51 3.18 5.96 -6.89
N SER A 52 4.32 6.31 -6.30
CA SER A 52 4.64 7.69 -5.89
C SER A 52 4.78 8.68 -7.05
N ASN A 53 4.98 8.17 -8.27
CA ASN A 53 5.14 8.96 -9.49
C ASN A 53 3.83 9.11 -10.30
N GLU A 54 2.68 8.69 -9.76
CA GLU A 54 1.39 8.70 -10.48
C GLU A 54 0.24 9.31 -9.64
N PHE A 55 0.53 10.38 -8.88
CA PHE A 55 -0.45 11.00 -7.98
C PHE A 55 -1.67 11.57 -8.70
N GLU A 56 -1.56 11.94 -9.97
CA GLU A 56 -2.66 12.37 -10.83
C GLU A 56 -3.75 11.29 -10.98
N LYS A 57 -3.43 10.01 -10.73
CA LYS A 57 -4.41 8.92 -10.75
C LYS A 57 -5.31 8.89 -9.51
N ILE A 58 -4.93 9.54 -8.40
CA ILE A 58 -5.67 9.44 -7.12
C ILE A 58 -7.11 9.94 -7.28
N VAL A 59 -7.29 11.15 -7.83
CA VAL A 59 -8.62 11.74 -8.03
C VAL A 59 -9.48 10.88 -8.97
N ARG A 60 -8.88 10.37 -10.05
CA ARG A 60 -9.58 9.49 -11.01
C ARG A 60 -10.01 8.16 -10.35
N ALA A 61 -9.16 7.57 -9.54
CA ALA A 61 -9.46 6.34 -8.80
C ALA A 61 -10.58 6.55 -7.77
N LYS A 62 -10.55 7.67 -7.04
CA LYS A 62 -11.61 8.04 -6.10
C LYS A 62 -12.95 8.26 -6.80
N ARG A 63 -12.98 8.99 -7.91
CA ARG A 63 -14.19 9.15 -8.74
C ARG A 63 -14.71 7.82 -9.29
N ALA A 64 -13.82 6.85 -9.51
CA ALA A 64 -14.19 5.50 -9.93
C ALA A 64 -14.72 4.62 -8.78
N GLY A 65 -14.81 5.13 -7.54
CA GLY A 65 -15.28 4.38 -6.37
C GLY A 65 -14.26 3.39 -5.80
N LEU A 66 -12.98 3.48 -6.21
CA LEU A 66 -11.93 2.58 -5.72
C LEU A 66 -11.32 3.10 -4.43
N MET A 67 -11.06 2.20 -3.49
CA MET A 67 -10.24 2.52 -2.32
C MET A 67 -8.77 2.71 -2.74
N THR A 68 -8.16 3.82 -2.35
CA THR A 68 -6.81 4.19 -2.81
C THR A 68 -5.73 3.95 -1.75
N PHE A 69 -4.66 3.28 -2.17
CA PHE A 69 -3.43 3.08 -1.40
C PHE A 69 -2.27 3.73 -2.15
N VAL A 70 -1.64 4.76 -1.59
CA VAL A 70 -0.64 5.53 -2.33
C VAL A 70 0.76 5.30 -1.75
N SER A 71 1.72 4.96 -2.60
CA SER A 71 3.14 4.91 -2.21
C SER A 71 3.67 6.31 -1.91
N THR A 72 4.28 6.47 -0.74
CA THR A 72 4.91 7.72 -0.32
C THR A 72 6.25 7.46 0.38
N HIS A 73 7.15 8.44 0.31
CA HIS A 73 8.53 8.36 0.77
C HIS A 73 8.97 9.58 1.61
N SER A 74 8.13 10.60 1.72
CA SER A 74 8.35 11.80 2.52
C SER A 74 7.05 12.30 3.16
N GLN A 75 7.14 13.28 4.06
CA GLN A 75 5.96 13.88 4.68
C GLN A 75 5.14 14.68 3.65
N GLU A 76 5.83 15.40 2.76
CA GLU A 76 5.24 16.22 1.70
C GLU A 76 4.45 15.35 0.71
N GLU A 77 4.98 14.17 0.36
CA GLU A 77 4.25 13.20 -0.45
C GLU A 77 2.98 12.69 0.24
N ILE A 78 3.02 12.47 1.56
CA ILE A 78 1.84 12.07 2.34
C ILE A 78 0.79 13.18 2.32
N GLU A 79 1.18 14.42 2.59
CA GLU A 79 0.28 15.57 2.56
C GLU A 79 -0.38 15.72 1.20
N LYS A 80 0.42 15.67 0.13
CA LYS A 80 -0.08 15.76 -1.24
C LYS A 80 -1.02 14.61 -1.57
N ALA A 81 -0.68 13.37 -1.23
CA ALA A 81 -1.54 12.22 -1.51
C ALA A 81 -2.89 12.31 -0.77
N LEU A 82 -2.86 12.68 0.52
CA LEU A 82 -4.08 12.84 1.32
C LEU A 82 -4.93 14.02 0.84
N HIS A 83 -4.31 15.14 0.46
CA HIS A 83 -5.00 16.28 -0.14
C HIS A 83 -5.72 15.90 -1.44
N LEU A 84 -5.11 15.02 -2.26
CA LEU A 84 -5.73 14.47 -3.47
C LEU A 84 -6.79 13.38 -3.20
N GLY A 85 -7.03 13.03 -1.93
CA GLY A 85 -8.09 12.12 -1.52
C GLY A 85 -7.65 10.68 -1.31
N ALA A 86 -6.37 10.40 -1.10
CA ALA A 86 -5.90 9.05 -0.76
C ALA A 86 -6.57 8.50 0.51
N ASP A 87 -7.05 7.25 0.48
CA ASP A 87 -7.63 6.62 1.66
C ASP A 87 -6.54 6.20 2.65
N PHE A 88 -5.48 5.59 2.13
CA PHE A 88 -4.29 5.18 2.86
C PHE A 88 -3.03 5.53 2.09
N VAL A 89 -1.94 5.75 2.84
CA VAL A 89 -0.60 5.92 2.29
C VAL A 89 0.32 4.84 2.85
N THR A 90 1.24 4.33 2.04
CA THR A 90 2.36 3.54 2.55
C THR A 90 3.57 4.45 2.76
N PHE A 91 4.21 4.38 3.92
CA PHE A 91 5.47 5.09 4.18
C PHE A 91 6.63 4.09 4.20
N SER A 92 7.61 4.26 3.31
CA SER A 92 8.65 3.25 3.06
C SER A 92 9.97 3.80 2.50
N PRO A 93 11.08 3.05 2.60
CA PRO A 93 11.24 1.82 3.39
C PRO A 93 11.46 2.14 4.88
N ILE A 94 10.80 1.40 5.79
CA ILE A 94 11.01 1.59 7.24
C ILE A 94 12.31 0.96 7.73
N PHE A 95 12.61 -0.26 7.28
CA PHE A 95 13.86 -0.98 7.56
C PHE A 95 14.62 -1.27 6.26
N SER A 96 15.87 -1.71 6.38
CA SER A 96 16.70 -2.09 5.23
C SER A 96 16.01 -3.18 4.40
N THR A 97 16.07 -3.05 3.08
CA THR A 97 15.51 -4.00 2.12
C THR A 97 16.26 -3.92 0.80
N PRO A 98 16.47 -5.05 0.08
CA PRO A 98 17.22 -5.05 -1.18
C PRO A 98 16.67 -4.08 -2.22
N GLY A 99 17.57 -3.41 -2.96
CA GLY A 99 17.23 -2.53 -4.06
C GLY A 99 16.44 -1.27 -3.67
N LYS A 100 16.55 -0.83 -2.40
CA LYS A 100 15.93 0.41 -1.90
C LYS A 100 16.96 1.25 -1.16
N GLY A 101 16.72 2.57 -1.14
CA GLY A 101 17.56 3.54 -0.45
C GLY A 101 17.50 3.43 1.08
N LYS A 102 18.15 4.38 1.76
CA LYS A 102 18.30 4.41 3.22
C LYS A 102 16.95 4.25 3.94
N PRO A 103 16.85 3.37 4.95
CA PRO A 103 15.63 3.23 5.72
C PRO A 103 15.27 4.53 6.45
N LYS A 104 13.97 4.86 6.45
CA LYS A 104 13.41 6.04 7.13
C LYS A 104 13.45 5.87 8.66
N GLY A 105 13.37 4.63 9.14
CA GLY A 105 13.44 4.31 10.55
C GLY A 105 12.17 4.62 11.35
N LEU A 106 12.14 4.15 12.60
CA LEU A 106 10.96 4.19 13.46
C LEU A 106 10.64 5.60 13.98
N ARG A 107 11.65 6.47 14.14
CA ARG A 107 11.44 7.86 14.56
C ARG A 107 10.64 8.63 13.51
N ALA A 108 11.04 8.54 12.24
CA ALA A 108 10.31 9.15 11.13
C ALA A 108 8.89 8.57 11.02
N LEU A 109 8.74 7.23 11.10
CA LEU A 109 7.42 6.59 11.08
C LEU A 109 6.51 7.12 12.19
N ARG A 110 7.02 7.23 13.43
CA ARG A 110 6.24 7.74 14.57
C ARG A 110 5.80 9.18 14.32
N ASN A 111 6.66 10.03 13.78
CA ASN A 111 6.33 11.42 13.50
C ASN A 111 5.20 11.53 12.46
N VAL A 112 5.29 10.80 11.34
CA VAL A 112 4.22 10.83 10.32
C VAL A 112 2.93 10.19 10.82
N CYS A 113 2.98 9.13 11.64
CA CYS A 113 1.77 8.54 12.21
C CYS A 113 1.06 9.46 13.21
N LYS A 114 1.82 10.28 13.95
CA LYS A 114 1.25 11.33 14.82
C LYS A 114 0.57 12.41 14.00
N LYS A 115 1.19 12.85 12.90
CA LYS A 115 0.64 13.91 12.03
C LYS A 115 -0.56 13.46 11.21
N PHE A 116 -0.57 12.19 10.77
CA PHE A 116 -1.61 11.62 9.91
C PHE A 116 -2.23 10.37 10.57
N PRO A 117 -2.98 10.55 11.68
CA PRO A 117 -3.52 9.43 12.43
C PRO A 117 -4.44 8.57 11.56
N LYS A 118 -4.32 7.24 11.72
CA LYS A 118 -5.12 6.21 11.01
C LYS A 118 -4.96 6.19 9.47
N ARG A 119 -3.99 6.91 8.89
CA ARG A 119 -3.76 6.94 7.42
C ARG A 119 -2.51 6.18 6.95
N VAL A 120 -1.52 5.98 7.81
CA VAL A 120 -0.18 5.51 7.43
C VAL A 120 -0.01 4.01 7.64
N ILE A 121 0.30 3.29 6.56
CA ILE A 121 0.70 1.88 6.55
C ILE A 121 2.24 1.81 6.46
N ALA A 122 2.87 1.09 7.38
CA ALA A 122 4.32 0.89 7.35
C ALA A 122 4.72 -0.14 6.27
N LEU A 123 5.74 0.15 5.47
CA LEU A 123 6.21 -0.76 4.43
C LEU A 123 7.74 -0.72 4.28
N GLY A 124 8.34 -1.84 3.87
CA GLY A 124 9.76 -1.95 3.54
C GLY A 124 10.60 -2.53 4.68
N GLY A 125 11.19 -3.70 4.42
CA GLY A 125 12.04 -4.43 5.38
C GLY A 125 11.29 -5.03 6.58
N ILE A 126 9.97 -5.18 6.50
CA ILE A 126 9.14 -5.81 7.52
C ILE A 126 9.02 -7.29 7.19
N VAL A 127 9.91 -8.11 7.76
CA VAL A 127 10.07 -9.54 7.41
C VAL A 127 9.85 -10.49 8.60
N GLY A 128 9.48 -9.97 9.76
CA GLY A 128 9.30 -10.80 10.95
C GLY A 128 8.58 -10.08 12.08
N TYR A 129 8.24 -10.86 13.10
CA TYR A 129 7.44 -10.40 14.24
C TYR A 129 8.05 -9.21 14.98
N LYS A 130 9.39 -9.17 15.13
CA LYS A 130 10.10 -8.04 15.76
C LYS A 130 9.84 -6.71 15.04
N GLN A 131 9.91 -6.69 13.71
CA GLN A 131 9.64 -5.51 12.88
C GLN A 131 8.16 -5.11 12.94
N ILE A 132 7.25 -6.09 12.86
CA ILE A 132 5.80 -5.86 12.96
C ILE A 132 5.47 -5.17 14.29
N ARG A 133 5.95 -5.70 15.44
CA ARG A 133 5.73 -5.06 16.74
C ARG A 133 6.25 -3.62 16.79
N LYS A 134 7.43 -3.38 16.21
CA LYS A 134 8.06 -2.05 16.20
C LYS A 134 7.23 -1.02 15.42
N VAL A 135 6.70 -1.38 14.25
CA VAL A 135 5.89 -0.45 13.44
C VAL A 135 4.51 -0.19 14.03
N LEU A 136 3.89 -1.20 14.66
CA LEU A 136 2.63 -1.02 15.38
C LEU A 136 2.80 -0.14 16.63
N ARG A 137 3.91 -0.30 17.38
CA ARG A 137 4.27 0.61 18.47
C ARG A 137 4.53 2.04 18.00
N ALA A 138 4.92 2.23 16.74
CA ALA A 138 5.05 3.55 16.11
C ALA A 138 3.70 4.13 15.64
N LYS A 139 2.57 3.46 15.91
CA LYS A 139 1.20 3.88 15.60
C LYS A 139 0.83 3.85 14.11
N ALA A 140 1.57 3.09 13.29
CA ALA A 140 1.09 2.78 11.94
C ALA A 140 -0.26 2.04 12.03
N VAL A 141 -1.20 2.36 11.14
CA VAL A 141 -2.53 1.71 11.11
C VAL A 141 -2.43 0.23 10.75
N GLY A 142 -1.32 -0.16 10.11
CA GLY A 142 -0.98 -1.53 9.77
C GLY A 142 0.40 -1.59 9.12
N PHE A 143 0.72 -2.74 8.56
CA PHE A 143 1.91 -2.94 7.74
C PHE A 143 1.58 -3.64 6.43
N ALA A 144 2.46 -3.46 5.45
CA ALA A 144 2.45 -4.22 4.21
C ALA A 144 3.82 -4.91 4.04
N SER A 145 3.81 -6.09 3.43
CA SER A 145 5.02 -6.85 3.13
C SER A 145 4.81 -7.79 1.96
N ILE A 146 5.92 -8.17 1.33
CA ILE A 146 5.97 -9.24 0.33
C ILE A 146 6.69 -10.42 0.99
N ARG A 147 7.94 -10.20 1.42
CA ARG A 147 8.84 -11.22 1.98
C ARG A 147 8.41 -11.84 3.31
N TYR A 148 7.50 -11.21 4.04
CA TYR A 148 6.94 -11.83 5.24
C TYR A 148 5.91 -12.93 4.91
N PHE A 149 5.30 -12.87 3.74
CA PHE A 149 4.24 -13.78 3.31
C PHE A 149 4.69 -14.75 2.20
N SER A 150 5.96 -14.71 1.80
CA SER A 150 6.56 -15.54 0.75
C SER A 150 7.56 -16.52 1.32
#